data_AF-A0A6A3H6G3-F1
#
_entry.id   AF-A0A6A3H6G3-F1
#
_cell.length_a   1.000
_cell.length_b   1.000
_cell.length_c   1.000
_cell.angle_alpha   90.00
_cell.angle_beta   90.00
_cell.angle_gamma   90.00
#
_symmetry.space_group_name_H-M   'P 1'
#
loop_
_entity.id
_entity.type
_entity.pdbx_description
1 polymer ?
#
loop_
_entity_poly.entity_id
_entity_poly.type
_entity_poly.pdbx_seq_one_letter_code
_entity_poly.pdbx_strand_id
1 'polypeptide(L)'
;MRVHLTKQQQLDLCKHRRTQHPHPSLQELATWAQVTFKLKRPPSKAMVSRVLRQEPVLQTLTPDELQRRRTQQQHVAALDAMMLEAIAFFEDGHVALNGRLIIWLARRCAD
;
A
#
# COMPACT_ATOMS: atom_id res chain seq x y z
N MET A 1 -14.96 -14.80 0.51
CA MET A 1 -13.92 -13.86 0.99
C MET A 1 -12.71 -13.92 0.06
N ARG A 2 -12.24 -12.76 -0.44
CA ARG A 2 -11.00 -12.66 -1.24
C ARG A 2 -9.79 -12.49 -0.32
N VAL A 3 -8.67 -13.08 -0.69
CA VAL A 3 -7.37 -12.87 -0.03
C VAL A 3 -6.79 -11.55 -0.52
N HIS A 4 -6.28 -10.73 0.39
CA HIS A 4 -5.65 -9.44 0.07
C HIS A 4 -4.19 -9.47 0.52
N LEU A 5 -3.28 -9.24 -0.41
CA LEU A 5 -1.84 -9.12 -0.14
C LEU A 5 -1.47 -7.63 -0.06
N THR A 6 -0.66 -7.26 0.93
CA THR A 6 0.00 -5.94 0.98
C THR A 6 0.97 -5.80 -0.19
N LYS A 7 1.34 -4.56 -0.55
CA LYS A 7 2.29 -4.35 -1.65
C LYS A 7 3.66 -4.94 -1.34
N GLN A 8 4.09 -4.89 -0.08
CA GLN A 8 5.30 -5.59 0.38
C GLN A 8 5.22 -7.10 0.12
N GLN A 9 4.13 -7.76 0.52
CA GLN A 9 3.94 -9.19 0.27
C GLN A 9 3.90 -9.53 -1.23
N GLN A 10 3.35 -8.64 -2.06
CA GLN A 10 3.36 -8.79 -3.51
C GLN A 10 4.80 -8.71 -4.07
N LEU A 11 5.60 -7.75 -3.59
CA LEU A 11 7.00 -7.61 -3.99
C LEU A 11 7.84 -8.82 -3.54
N ASP A 12 7.62 -9.32 -2.33
CA ASP A 12 8.33 -10.49 -1.80
C ASP A 12 7.98 -11.76 -2.60
N LEU A 13 6.74 -11.89 -3.06
CA LEU A 13 6.33 -12.96 -3.97
C LEU A 13 7.08 -12.88 -5.31
N CYS A 14 7.20 -11.69 -5.88
CA CYS A 14 7.96 -11.46 -7.11
C CYS A 14 9.45 -11.80 -6.95
N LYS A 15 10.06 -11.35 -5.85
CA LYS A 15 11.46 -11.68 -5.49
C LYS A 15 11.65 -13.19 -5.37
N HIS A 16 10.74 -13.88 -4.67
CA HIS A 16 10.81 -15.32 -4.48
C HIS A 16 10.82 -16.08 -5.81
N ARG A 17 9.94 -15.71 -6.75
CA ARG A 17 9.91 -16.29 -8.10
C ARG A 17 11.21 -16.07 -8.86
N ARG A 18 11.83 -14.89 -8.73
CA ARG A 18 13.12 -14.56 -9.36
C ARG A 18 14.29 -15.34 -8.77
N THR A 19 14.30 -15.57 -7.46
CA THR A 19 15.39 -16.29 -6.77
C THR A 19 15.36 -17.80 -6.99
N GLN A 20 14.23 -18.37 -7.41
CA GLN A 20 14.08 -19.80 -7.63
C GLN A 20 14.25 -20.19 -9.10
N HIS A 21 15.15 -21.14 -9.34
CA HIS A 21 15.35 -21.82 -10.61
C HIS A 21 15.27 -23.34 -10.40
N PRO A 22 14.41 -24.07 -11.14
CA PRO A 22 13.47 -23.59 -12.15
C PRO A 22 12.35 -22.71 -11.55
N HIS A 23 11.74 -21.85 -12.38
CA HIS A 23 10.71 -20.93 -11.90
C HIS A 23 9.48 -21.69 -11.39
N PRO A 24 9.04 -21.43 -10.14
CA PRO A 24 7.87 -22.11 -9.59
C PRO A 24 6.61 -21.73 -10.36
N SER A 25 5.71 -22.70 -10.47
CA SER A 25 4.38 -22.53 -11.06
C SER A 25 3.54 -21.54 -10.24
N LEU A 26 2.47 -21.01 -10.85
CA LEU A 26 1.54 -20.11 -10.16
C LEU A 26 0.87 -20.77 -8.94
N GLN A 27 0.74 -22.09 -8.95
CA GLN A 27 0.16 -22.84 -7.84
C GLN A 27 1.15 -22.95 -6.67
N GLU A 28 2.41 -23.24 -6.95
CA GLU A 28 3.47 -23.29 -5.95
C GLU A 28 3.69 -21.92 -5.32
N LEU A 29 3.67 -20.85 -6.12
CA LEU A 29 3.73 -19.47 -5.61
C LEU A 29 2.53 -19.12 -4.71
N ALA A 30 1.34 -19.63 -5.03
CA ALA A 30 0.18 -19.43 -4.19
C ALA A 30 0.30 -20.17 -2.85
N THR A 31 0.75 -21.42 -2.88
CA THR A 31 0.99 -22.22 -1.67
C THR A 31 2.08 -21.58 -0.82
N TRP A 32 3.18 -21.16 -1.43
CA TRP A 32 4.26 -20.46 -0.74
C TRP A 32 3.75 -19.18 -0.07
N ALA A 33 2.99 -18.35 -0.79
CA ALA A 33 2.42 -17.13 -0.23
C ALA A 33 1.46 -17.41 0.94
N GLN A 34 0.72 -18.52 0.89
CA GLN A 34 -0.15 -18.93 1.99
C GLN A 34 0.66 -19.24 3.25
N VAL A 35 1.73 -20.02 3.12
CA VAL A 35 2.59 -20.45 4.23
C VAL A 35 3.37 -19.25 4.79
N THR A 36 4.07 -18.53 3.92
CA THR A 36 4.94 -17.41 4.29
C THR A 36 4.16 -16.26 4.93
N PHE A 37 2.98 -15.93 4.40
CA PHE A 37 2.17 -14.82 4.91
C PHE A 37 1.05 -15.24 5.86
N LYS A 38 1.03 -16.52 6.28
CA LYS A 38 0.03 -17.09 7.20
C LYS A 38 -1.42 -16.79 6.79
N LEU A 39 -1.71 -16.91 5.50
CA LEU A 39 -3.03 -16.60 4.95
C LEU A 39 -4.00 -17.75 5.25
N LYS A 40 -5.24 -17.42 5.62
CA LYS A 40 -6.30 -18.42 5.84
C LYS A 40 -6.56 -19.32 4.61
N ARG A 41 -6.28 -18.80 3.41
CA ARG A 41 -6.47 -19.48 2.12
C ARG A 41 -5.36 -19.05 1.16
N PRO A 42 -5.01 -19.89 0.17
CA PRO A 42 -4.06 -19.51 -0.85
C PRO A 42 -4.64 -18.40 -1.76
N PRO A 43 -3.80 -17.47 -2.24
CA PRO A 43 -4.18 -16.52 -3.26
C PRO A 43 -4.55 -17.26 -4.57
N SER A 44 -5.46 -16.68 -5.36
CA SER A 44 -5.85 -17.30 -6.64
C SER A 44 -4.73 -17.19 -7.67
N LYS A 45 -4.68 -18.14 -8.62
CA LYS A 45 -3.72 -18.10 -9.75
C LYS A 45 -3.80 -16.79 -10.53
N ALA A 46 -5.00 -16.25 -10.71
CA ALA A 46 -5.23 -14.95 -11.35
C ALA A 46 -4.62 -13.79 -10.57
N MET A 47 -4.69 -13.81 -9.23
CA MET A 47 -4.07 -12.79 -8.40
C MET A 47 -2.55 -12.87 -8.45
N VAL A 48 -1.98 -14.07 -8.34
CA VAL A 48 -0.53 -14.30 -8.46
C VAL A 48 -0.03 -13.80 -9.83
N SER A 49 -0.71 -14.17 -10.92
CA SER A 49 -0.38 -13.69 -12.26
C SER A 49 -0.43 -12.16 -12.38
N ARG A 50 -1.47 -11.51 -11.80
CA ARG A 50 -1.58 -10.04 -11.77
C ARG A 50 -0.42 -9.40 -11.01
N VAL A 51 -0.07 -9.92 -9.85
CA VAL A 51 1.03 -9.42 -9.01
C VAL A 51 2.35 -9.46 -9.77
N LEU A 52 2.63 -10.57 -10.44
CA LEU A 52 3.85 -10.74 -11.24
C LEU A 52 3.92 -9.73 -12.41
N ARG A 53 2.78 -9.37 -13.01
CA ARG A 53 2.74 -8.30 -14.04
C ARG A 53 2.99 -6.90 -13.48
N GLN A 54 2.67 -6.69 -12.20
CA GLN A 54 2.83 -5.39 -11.52
C GLN A 54 4.21 -5.23 -10.87
N GLU A 55 5.09 -6.22 -11.02
CA GLU A 55 6.44 -6.21 -10.45
C GLU A 55 7.25 -4.92 -10.73
N PRO A 56 7.30 -4.38 -11.97
CA PRO A 56 8.05 -3.14 -12.22
C PRO A 56 7.52 -1.96 -11.41
N VAL A 57 6.20 -1.86 -11.25
CA VAL A 57 5.55 -0.79 -10.47
C VAL A 57 5.80 -0.99 -8.98
N LEU A 58 5.79 -2.23 -8.49
CA LEU A 58 6.04 -2.53 -7.08
C LEU A 58 7.49 -2.20 -6.67
N GLN A 59 8.43 -2.25 -7.60
CA GLN A 59 9.84 -1.91 -7.34
C GLN A 59 10.09 -0.41 -7.22
N THR A 60 9.26 0.44 -7.81
CA THR A 60 9.42 1.90 -7.77
C THR A 60 8.78 2.55 -6.54
N LEU A 61 8.06 1.79 -5.71
CA LEU A 61 7.36 2.31 -4.55
C LEU A 61 8.30 2.56 -3.38
N THR A 62 8.04 3.64 -2.63
CA THR A 62 8.77 3.93 -1.39
C THR A 62 8.38 2.96 -0.28
N PRO A 63 9.19 2.80 0.78
CA PRO A 63 8.86 1.95 1.93
C PRO A 63 7.49 2.25 2.55
N ASP A 64 7.14 3.54 2.65
CA ASP A 64 5.82 3.96 3.17
C ASP A 64 4.68 3.53 2.25
N GLU A 65 4.87 3.59 0.94
CA GLU A 65 3.88 3.14 -0.04
C GLU A 65 3.73 1.61 -0.08
N LEU A 66 4.78 0.86 0.27
CA LEU A 66 4.80 -0.61 0.33
C LEU A 66 4.06 -1.16 1.55
N GLN A 67 4.10 -0.44 2.68
CA GLN A 67 3.37 -0.80 3.89
C GLN A 67 1.86 -0.56 3.77
N ARG A 68 1.43 0.37 2.91
CA ARG A 68 0.01 0.67 2.70
C ARG A 68 -0.70 -0.48 1.96
N ARG A 69 -1.78 -1.00 2.56
CA ARG A 69 -2.66 -2.03 1.94
C ARG A 69 -3.41 -1.54 0.70
N ARG A 70 -3.59 -0.24 0.54
CA ARG A 70 -4.15 0.41 -0.65
C ARG A 70 -3.18 1.48 -1.13
N THR A 71 -2.99 1.60 -2.43
CA THR A 71 -2.45 2.82 -3.02
C THR A 71 -3.46 3.93 -2.71
N GLN A 72 -3.12 4.81 -1.78
CA GLN A 72 -3.88 6.05 -1.57
C GLN A 72 -3.75 6.84 -2.87
N GLN A 73 -4.88 7.32 -3.41
CA GLN A 73 -4.82 8.10 -4.63
C GLN A 73 -3.97 9.34 -4.38
N GLN A 74 -3.16 9.74 -5.37
CA GLN A 74 -2.15 10.79 -5.22
C GLN A 74 -2.74 12.10 -4.66
N HIS A 75 -3.97 12.47 -5.07
CA HIS A 75 -4.67 13.64 -4.54
C HIS A 75 -4.98 13.53 -3.04
N VAL A 76 -5.30 12.34 -2.53
CA VAL A 76 -5.55 12.13 -1.10
C VAL A 76 -4.25 12.21 -0.30
N ALA A 77 -3.13 11.72 -0.86
CA ALA A 77 -1.83 11.84 -0.22
C ALA A 77 -1.34 13.30 -0.17
N ALA A 78 -1.55 14.07 -1.24
CA ALA A 78 -1.24 15.50 -1.27
C ALA A 78 -2.10 16.30 -0.26
N LEU A 79 -3.40 16.00 -0.20
CA LEU A 79 -4.30 16.61 0.78
C LEU A 79 -3.86 16.32 2.23
N ASP A 80 -3.47 15.09 2.52
CA ASP A 80 -3.00 14.67 3.85
C ASP A 80 -1.72 15.41 4.25
N ALA A 81 -0.76 15.55 3.32
CA ALA A 81 0.47 16.32 3.56
C ALA A 81 0.19 17.80 3.84
N MET A 82 -0.65 18.46 3.01
CA MET A 82 -1.03 19.86 3.22
C MET A 82 -1.78 20.07 4.55
N MET A 83 -2.64 19.12 4.91
CA MET A 83 -3.37 19.16 6.18
C MET A 83 -2.42 19.04 7.38
N LEU A 84 -1.43 18.13 7.32
CA LEU A 84 -0.45 17.97 8.39
C LEU A 84 0.42 19.21 8.55
N GLU A 85 0.87 19.83 7.45
CA GLU A 85 1.62 21.09 7.50
C GLU A 85 0.79 22.23 8.14
N ALA A 86 -0.47 22.36 7.74
CA ALA A 86 -1.37 23.36 8.32
C ALA A 86 -1.60 23.11 9.82
N ILE A 87 -1.83 21.86 10.22
CA ILE A 87 -2.00 21.48 11.63
C ILE A 87 -0.75 21.85 12.43
N ALA A 88 0.44 21.47 11.96
CA ALA A 88 1.70 21.77 12.63
C ALA A 88 1.91 23.28 12.80
N PHE A 89 1.55 24.10 11.80
CA PHE A 89 1.62 25.56 11.89
C PHE A 89 0.73 26.13 13.02
N PHE A 90 -0.49 25.60 13.18
CA PHE A 90 -1.38 26.04 14.26
C PHE A 90 -0.95 25.53 15.63
N GLU A 91 -0.41 24.31 15.71
CA GLU A 91 0.14 23.73 16.93
C GLU A 91 1.35 24.54 17.44
N ASP A 92 2.29 24.90 16.57
CA ASP A 92 3.41 25.80 16.90
C ASP A 92 2.90 27.17 17.39
N GLY A 93 1.84 27.68 16.78
CA GLY A 93 1.15 28.90 17.19
C GLY A 93 0.34 28.78 18.49
N HIS A 94 0.31 27.59 19.12
CA HIS A 94 -0.53 27.29 20.30
C HIS A 94 -2.02 27.58 20.09
N VAL A 95 -2.49 27.46 18.84
CA VAL A 95 -3.89 27.67 18.48
C VAL A 95 -4.63 26.35 18.58
N ALA A 96 -5.65 26.30 19.44
CA ALA A 96 -6.48 25.10 19.57
C ALA A 96 -7.29 24.86 18.28
N LEU A 97 -7.06 23.71 17.64
CA LEU A 97 -7.82 23.26 16.49
C LEU A 97 -9.09 22.54 16.95
N ASN A 98 -10.24 23.03 16.50
CA ASN A 98 -11.51 22.31 16.66
C ASN A 98 -11.90 21.61 15.35
N GLY A 99 -12.80 20.63 15.44
CA GLY A 99 -13.22 19.83 14.28
C GLY A 99 -13.79 20.65 13.11
N ARG A 100 -14.41 21.81 13.37
CA ARG A 100 -14.90 22.70 12.31
C ARG A 100 -13.76 23.37 11.54
N LEU A 101 -12.71 23.78 12.24
CA LEU A 101 -11.53 24.40 11.63
C LEU A 101 -10.79 23.39 10.74
N ILE A 102 -10.64 22.14 11.21
CA ILE A 102 -10.03 21.06 10.44
C ILE A 102 -10.82 20.77 9.16
N ILE A 103 -12.16 20.71 9.25
CA ILE A 103 -13.02 20.51 8.06
C ILE A 103 -12.91 21.69 7.09
N TRP A 104 -12.82 22.92 7.60
CA TRP A 104 -12.63 24.10 6.76
C TRP A 104 -11.28 24.09 6.04
N LEU A 105 -10.20 23.75 6.75
CA LEU A 105 -8.86 23.59 6.17
C LEU A 105 -8.85 22.50 5.09
N ALA A 106 -9.46 21.34 5.37
CA ALA A 106 -9.52 20.24 4.42
C ALA A 106 -10.24 20.62 3.12
N ARG A 107 -11.29 21.46 3.20
CA ARG A 107 -11.95 22.00 2.01
C ARG A 107 -11.05 22.96 1.25
N ARG A 108 -10.34 23.84 1.97
CA ARG A 108 -9.43 24.84 1.39
C ARG A 108 -8.25 24.19 0.67
N CYS A 109 -7.75 23.08 1.18
CA CYS A 109 -6.66 22.31 0.58
C CYS A 109 -7.12 21.39 -0.56
N ALA A 110 -8.44 21.22 -0.77
CA ALA A 110 -9.00 20.38 -1.82
C ALA A 110 -9.45 21.16 -3.07
N ASP A 111 -9.49 22.49 -2.99
CA ASP A 111 -9.71 23.42 -4.12
C ASP A 111 -8.40 23.66 -4.89
#